data_AF-A0A7T4FQS7-F1
#
_entry.id   AF-A0A7T4FQS7-F1
#
_cell.length_a   1.000
_cell.length_b   1.000
_cell.length_c   1.000
_cell.angle_alpha   90.00
_cell.angle_beta   90.00
_cell.angle_gamma   90.00
#
_symmetry.space_group_name_H-M   'P 1'
#
loop_
_entity.id
_entity.type
_entity.pdbx_description
1 polymer ?
#
loop_
_entity_poly.entity_id
_entity_poly.type
_entity_poly.pdbx_seq_one_letter_code
_entity_poly.pdbx_strand_id
1 'polypeptide(L)' 'MERTRKYNSNMIRKRILSGKKLTRGMFDYIRRNPEEFKDLVFVRRKFKNTQR' A
#
# COMPACT_ATOMS: atom_id res chain seq x y z
N MET A 1 -12.23 -2.44 24.23
CA MET A 1 -12.70 -2.22 22.84
C MET A 1 -11.54 -2.50 21.90
N GLU A 2 -11.56 -3.67 21.26
CA GLU A 2 -10.70 -3.92 20.11
C GLU A 2 -11.03 -2.87 19.04
N ARG A 3 -10.10 -1.95 18.77
CA ARG A 3 -10.21 -1.03 17.63
C ARG A 3 -10.09 -1.90 16.38
N THR A 4 -11.22 -2.42 15.90
CA THR A 4 -11.33 -3.10 14.62
C THR A 4 -10.54 -2.29 13.60
N ARG A 5 -9.45 -2.88 13.08
CA ARG A 5 -8.54 -2.20 12.17
C ARG A 5 -9.34 -1.75 10.95
N LYS A 6 -9.67 -0.46 10.90
CA LYS A 6 -10.49 0.18 9.84
C LYS A 6 -9.93 -0.08 8.42
N TYR A 7 -8.67 -0.50 8.34
CA TYR A 7 -7.99 -0.87 7.10
C TYR A 7 -7.47 -2.30 7.19
N ASN A 8 -7.79 -3.09 6.16
CA ASN A 8 -7.25 -4.42 5.91
C ASN A 8 -6.14 -4.31 4.85
N SER A 9 -5.01 -4.98 5.07
CA SER A 9 -3.90 -5.00 4.12
C SER A 9 -4.31 -5.50 2.74
N ASN A 10 -5.12 -6.55 2.63
CA ASN A 10 -5.62 -7.06 1.34
C ASN A 10 -6.42 -6.01 0.55
N MET A 11 -7.22 -5.19 1.23
CA MET A 11 -7.97 -4.10 0.59
C MET A 11 -7.01 -3.01 0.06
N ILE A 12 -6.00 -2.65 0.85
CA ILE A 12 -4.99 -1.66 0.46
C ILE A 12 -4.16 -2.21 -0.72
N ARG A 13 -3.73 -3.48 -0.67
CA ARG A 13 -3.01 -4.16 -1.76
C ARG A 13 -3.80 -4.12 -3.07
N LYS A 14 -5.07 -4.50 -3.05
CA LYS A 14 -5.96 -4.43 -4.22
C LYS A 14 -6.08 -3.02 -4.79
N ARG A 15 -6.18 -2.00 -3.93
CA ARG A 15 -6.21 -0.59 -4.39
C ARG A 15 -4.90 -0.16 -5.04
N ILE A 16 -3.75 -0.54 -4.47
CA ILE A 16 -2.43 -0.26 -5.04
C ILE A 16 -2.30 -0.91 -6.42
N LEU A 17 -2.61 -2.20 -6.54
CA LEU A 17 -2.54 -2.94 -7.81
C LEU A 17 -3.53 -2.42 -8.86
N SER A 18 -4.72 -1.99 -8.42
CA SER A 18 -5.73 -1.36 -9.29
C SER A 18 -5.38 0.09 -9.65
N GLY A 19 -4.26 0.65 -9.19
CA GLY A 19 -3.88 2.04 -9.43
C GLY A 19 -4.78 3.09 -8.75
N LYS A 20 -5.65 2.67 -7.83
CA LYS A 20 -6.59 3.58 -7.14
C LYS A 20 -5.86 4.42 -6.10
N LYS A 21 -6.32 5.67 -5.94
CA LYS A 21 -5.79 6.59 -4.93
C LYS A 21 -6.01 6.01 -3.52
N LEU A 22 -4.95 6.03 -2.73
CA LEU A 22 -4.99 5.68 -1.31
C LEU A 22 -5.30 6.91 -0.47
N THR A 23 -6.03 6.72 0.63
CA THR A 23 -6.28 7.78 1.61
C THR A 23 -5.09 7.92 2.58
N ARG A 24 -5.01 9.06 3.27
CA ARG A 24 -3.95 9.30 4.27
C ARG A 24 -3.86 8.20 5.33
N GLY A 25 -5.01 7.72 5.84
CA GLY A 25 -5.05 6.63 6.81
C GLY A 25 -4.53 5.29 6.27
N MET A 26 -4.68 5.03 4.96
CA MET A 26 -4.09 3.85 4.31
C MET A 26 -2.57 3.99 4.20
N PHE A 27 -2.06 5.19 3.89
CA PHE A 27 -0.62 5.45 3.91
C PHE A 27 -0.01 5.29 5.31
N ASP A 28 -0.67 5.83 6.34
CA ASP A 28 -0.23 5.65 7.73
C ASP A 28 -0.24 4.17 8.14
N TYR A 29 -1.21 3.39 7.65
CA TYR A 29 -1.26 1.95 7.86
C TYR A 29 -0.09 1.21 7.19
N ILE A 30 0.22 1.54 5.93
CA ILE A 30 1.38 0.97 5.21
C ILE A 30 2.68 1.33 5.93
N ARG A 31 2.83 2.58 6.38
CA ARG A 31 4.03 3.06 7.10
C ARG A 31 4.25 2.32 8.42
N ARG A 32 3.17 1.93 9.11
CA ARG A 32 3.24 1.16 10.37
C ARG A 32 3.47 -0.34 10.16
N ASN A 33 3.16 -0.88 8.97
CA ASN A 33 3.27 -2.31 8.67
C ASN A 33 4.04 -2.54 7.35
N PRO A 34 5.30 -2.10 7.24
CA PRO A 34 6.05 -2.12 5.98
C PRO A 34 6.26 -3.54 5.42
N GLU A 35 6.39 -4.55 6.29
CA GLU A 35 6.56 -5.96 5.90
C GLU A 35 5.39 -6.47 5.05
N GLU A 36 4.15 -6.04 5.35
CA GLU A 36 2.96 -6.45 4.59
C GLU A 36 2.85 -5.79 3.20
N PHE A 37 3.68 -4.81 2.90
CA PHE A 37 3.64 -4.09 1.61
C PHE A 37 4.97 -4.10 0.87
N LYS A 38 5.97 -4.83 1.38
CA LYS A 38 7.30 -4.93 0.79
C LYS A 38 7.25 -5.33 -0.68
N ASP A 39 6.41 -6.29 -1.07
CA ASP A 39 6.28 -6.70 -2.47
C ASP A 39 5.70 -5.61 -3.40
N LEU A 40 4.93 -4.66 -2.84
CA LEU A 40 4.19 -3.66 -3.62
C LEU A 40 4.94 -2.33 -3.79
N VAL A 41 5.77 -1.95 -2.82
CA VAL A 41 6.54 -0.69 -2.86
C VAL A 41 7.64 -0.76 -3.94
N PHE A 42 8.13 -1.95 -4.27
CA PHE A 42 9.19 -2.15 -5.26
C PHE A 42 8.69 -2.24 -6.70
N VAL A 43 7.42 -2.59 -6.94
CA VAL A 43 6.84 -2.62 -8.30
C VAL A 43 6.89 -1.22 -8.92
N ARG A 44 6.52 -0.17 -8.16
CA ARG A 44 6.49 1.21 -8.70
C ARG A 44 7.87 1.86 -8.83
N ARG A 45 8.89 1.38 -8.10
CA ARG A 45 10.27 1.91 -8.20
C ARG A 45 11.00 1.39 -9.45
N LYS A 46 10.65 0.21 -9.96
CA LYS A 46 11.14 -0.24 -11.28
C LYS A 46 10.48 0.47 -12.47
N PHE A 47 9.19 0.81 -12.40
CA PHE A 47 8.52 1.49 -13.52
C PHE A 47 9.05 2.90 -13.82
N LYS A 48 9.66 3.60 -12.86
CA LYS A 48 10.27 4.92 -13.09
C LYS A 48 11.68 4.87 -13.71
N ASN A 49 12.33 3.71 -13.74
CA ASN A 49 13.67 3.56 -14.35
C ASN A 49 13.66 2.96 -15.76
N THR A 50 12.48 2.59 -16.29
CA THR A 50 12.35 2.02 -17.65
C THR A 50 11.83 3.05 -18.67
N GLN A 51 11.58 4.30 -18.26
CA GLN A 51 11.29 5.43 -19.15
C GLN A 51 12.44 6.43 -19.12
N ARG A 52 13.65 5.98 -19.47
CA ARG A 52 14.82 6.83 -19.68
C ARG A 52 15.11 6.93 -21.17
#